data_AF-A0A2E1PBL3-F1
#
_entry.id   AF-A0A2E1PBL3-F1
#
_cell.length_a   1.000
_cell.length_b   1.000
_cell.length_c   1.000
_cell.angle_alpha   90.00
_cell.angle_beta   90.00
_cell.angle_gamma   90.00
#
_symmetry.space_group_name_H-M   'P 1'
#
loop_
_entity.id
_entity.type
_entity.pdbx_description
1 polymer ?
#
loop_
_entity_poly.entity_id
_entity_poly.type
_entity_poly.pdbx_seq_one_letter_code
_entity_poly.pdbx_strand_id
1 'polypeptide(L)' 'MEKLEKFIYSFKYLPPTLYFGSVGLLGYDFYCSIINDTEFLNIYTQTPVIIIFSLMTYLGVKRHKKK' A
#
# COMPACT_ATOMS: atom_id res chain seq x y z
N MET A 1 7.84 -15.69 1.37
CA MET A 1 8.19 -14.26 1.55
C MET A 1 9.39 -13.82 0.72
N GLU A 2 10.54 -14.51 0.73
CA GLU A 2 11.72 -14.07 -0.05
C GLU A 2 11.49 -13.97 -1.57
N LYS A 3 10.76 -14.93 -2.18
CA LYS A 3 10.46 -14.91 -3.62
C LYS A 3 9.63 -13.67 -4.02
N LEU A 4 8.63 -13.33 -3.20
CA LEU A 4 7.78 -12.16 -3.39
C LEU A 4 8.57 -10.85 -3.19
N GLU A 5 9.38 -10.79 -2.13
CA GLU A 5 10.27 -9.66 -1.87
C GLU A 5 11.24 -9.41 -3.02
N LYS A 6 11.89 -10.48 -3.53
CA LYS A 6 12.76 -10.39 -4.72
C LYS A 6 12.01 -9.92 -5.95
N PHE A 7 10.79 -10.40 -6.19
CA PHE A 7 9.96 -9.95 -7.30
C PHE A 7 9.61 -8.46 -7.19
N ILE A 8 9.13 -8.01 -6.03
CA ILE A 8 8.78 -6.60 -5.78
C ILE A 8 9.99 -5.70 -5.99
N TYR A 9 11.16 -6.09 -5.49
CA TYR A 9 12.40 -5.34 -5.68
C TYR A 9 13.09 -5.53 -7.03
N SER A 10 12.63 -6.49 -7.85
CA SER A 10 13.13 -6.66 -9.22
C SER A 10 12.82 -5.46 -10.10
N PHE A 11 11.79 -4.68 -9.75
CA PHE A 11 11.39 -3.49 -10.47
C PHE A 11 11.65 -2.25 -9.60
N LYS A 12 12.55 -1.37 -10.05
CA LYS A 12 12.99 -0.19 -9.28
C LYS A 12 11.82 0.69 -8.80
N TYR A 13 10.78 0.86 -9.63
CA TYR A 13 9.66 1.75 -9.35
C TYR A 13 8.45 1.03 -8.73
N LEU A 14 8.42 -0.29 -8.69
CA LEU A 14 7.27 -1.03 -8.16
C LEU A 14 7.07 -0.80 -6.65
N PRO A 15 8.12 -0.83 -5.78
CA PRO A 15 7.95 -0.53 -4.37
C PRO A 15 7.37 0.86 -4.07
N PRO A 16 7.92 1.98 -4.61
CA PRO A 16 7.36 3.29 -4.35
C PRO A 16 5.96 3.44 -4.97
N THR A 17 5.70 2.89 -6.16
CA THR A 17 4.35 2.94 -6.75
C THR A 17 3.32 2.22 -5.89
N LEU A 18 3.64 1.02 -5.38
CA LEU A 18 2.74 0.28 -4.50
C LEU A 18 2.51 1.02 -3.17
N TYR A 19 3.55 1.63 -2.60
CA TYR A 19 3.43 2.38 -1.35
C TYR A 19 2.65 3.69 -1.53
N PHE A 20 3.11 4.60 -2.39
CA PHE A 20 2.44 5.88 -2.59
C PHE A 20 1.06 5.73 -3.24
N GLY A 21 0.87 4.74 -4.12
CA GLY A 21 -0.43 4.43 -4.69
C GLY A 21 -1.43 3.96 -3.65
N SER A 22 -1.03 3.07 -2.73
CA SER A 22 -1.91 2.62 -1.65
C SER A 22 -2.21 3.72 -0.63
N VAL A 23 -1.22 4.54 -0.27
CA VAL A 23 -1.43 5.72 0.59
C VAL A 23 -2.39 6.72 -0.05
N GLY A 24 -2.22 7.01 -1.33
CA GLY A 24 -3.09 7.94 -2.06
C GLY A 24 -4.53 7.44 -2.12
N LEU A 25 -4.74 6.16 -2.43
CA LEU A 25 -6.07 5.56 -2.47
C LEU A 25 -6.76 5.56 -1.10
N LEU A 26 -6.05 5.15 -0.04
CA LEU A 26 -6.61 5.16 1.32
C LEU A 26 -6.88 6.58 1.82
N GLY A 27 -5.99 7.53 1.53
CA GLY A 27 -6.17 8.93 1.89
C GLY A 27 -7.36 9.56 1.18
N TYR A 28 -7.58 9.23 -0.10
CA TYR A 28 -8.73 9.70 -0.86
C TYR A 28 -10.04 9.06 -0.38
N ASP A 29 -10.03 7.76 -0.09
CA ASP A 29 -11.16 7.06 0.51
C ASP A 29 -11.58 7.67 1.86
N PHE A 30 -10.60 7.95 2.71
CA PHE A 30 -10.82 8.63 3.99
C PHE A 30 -11.36 10.05 3.83
N TYR A 31 -10.85 10.82 2.86
CA TYR A 31 -11.35 12.15 2.52
C TYR A 31 -12.82 12.10 2.08
N CYS A 32 -13.17 11.17 1.18
CA CYS A 32 -14.55 10.97 0.72
C CYS A 32 -15.49 10.57 1.86
N SER A 33 -15.04 9.68 2.74
CA SER A 33 -15.83 9.24 3.90
C SER A 33 -16.13 10.39 4.86
N ILE A 34 -15.16 11.26 5.15
CA ILE A 34 -15.36 12.36 6.10
C ILE A 34 -16.19 13.51 5.51
N ILE A 35 -15.95 13.87 4.26
CA ILE A 35 -16.52 15.11 3.69
C ILE A 35 -17.83 14.85 2.97
N ASN A 36 -17.93 13.73 2.27
CA ASN A 36 -19.08 13.42 1.43
C ASN A 36 -19.97 12.32 2.02
N ASP A 37 -19.61 11.75 3.18
CA ASP A 37 -20.30 10.60 3.80
C ASP A 37 -20.45 9.42 2.82
N THR A 38 -19.48 9.29 1.90
CA THR A 38 -19.48 8.28 0.83
C THR A 38 -18.22 7.43 0.89
N GLU A 39 -18.37 6.12 0.72
CA GLU A 39 -17.24 5.21 0.52
C GLU A 39 -16.77 5.24 -0.94
N PHE A 40 -15.50 5.60 -1.17
CA PHE A 40 -14.93 5.56 -2.51
C PHE A 40 -14.44 4.15 -2.85
N LEU A 41 -13.79 3.50 -1.88
CA LEU A 41 -13.39 2.10 -1.97
C LEU A 41 -14.44 1.23 -1.30
N ASN A 42 -14.99 0.28 -2.06
CA ASN A 42 -15.75 -0.82 -1.48
C ASN A 42 -14.82 -1.72 -0.66
N ILE A 43 -15.34 -2.43 0.34
CA ILE A 43 -14.59 -3.32 1.24
C ILE A 43 -13.69 -4.33 0.50
N TYR A 44 -14.17 -4.87 -0.63
CA TYR A 44 -13.40 -5.81 -1.46
C TYR A 44 -12.19 -5.16 -2.15
N THR A 45 -12.20 -3.84 -2.36
CA THR A 45 -11.09 -3.07 -2.91
C THR A 45 -10.23 -2.41 -1.84
N GLN A 46 -10.84 -2.01 -0.72
CA GLN A 46 -10.14 -1.42 0.41
C GLN A 46 -9.22 -2.44 1.08
N THR A 47 -9.70 -3.67 1.27
CA THR A 47 -8.94 -4.78 1.88
C THR A 47 -7.60 -5.04 1.18
N PRO A 48 -7.54 -5.29 -0.15
CA PRO A 48 -6.27 -5.51 -0.83
C PRO A 48 -5.37 -4.27 -0.80
N VAL A 49 -5.92 -3.06 -0.83
CA VAL A 49 -5.12 -1.82 -0.72
C VAL A 49 -4.45 -1.72 0.66
N ILE A 50 -5.18 -2.02 1.75
CA ILE A 50 -4.64 -2.07 3.11
C ILE A 50 -3.55 -3.16 3.22
N ILE A 51 -3.77 -4.33 2.61
CA ILE A 51 -2.78 -5.42 2.60
C ILE A 51 -1.51 -4.99 1.87
N ILE A 52 -1.63 -4.34 0.70
CA ILE A 52 -0.50 -3.82 -0.06
C ILE A 52 0.26 -2.76 0.75
N PHE A 53 -0.46 -1.80 1.35
CA PHE A 53 0.15 -0.77 2.19
C PHE A 53 0.93 -1.38 3.36
N SER A 54 0.33 -2.35 4.05
CA SER A 54 0.96 -3.06 5.18
C SER A 54 2.19 -3.86 4.73
N LEU A 55 2.09 -4.57 3.61
CA LEU A 55 3.20 -5.32 3.02
C LEU A 55 4.38 -4.39 2.67
N MET A 56 4.11 -3.26 2.01
CA MET A 56 5.14 -2.30 1.62
C MET A 56 5.80 -1.65 2.83
N THR A 57 5.01 -1.30 3.84
CA THR A 57 5.51 -0.77 5.12
C THR A 57 6.40 -1.80 5.82
N TYR A 58 5.96 -3.05 5.92
CA TYR A 58 6.75 -4.14 6.50
C TYR A 58 8.08 -4.33 5.76
N LEU A 59 8.05 -4.38 4.43
CA LEU A 59 9.26 -4.55 3.62
C LEU A 59 10.22 -3.35 3.75
N GLY A 60 9.68 -2.14 3.85
CA GLY A 60 10.45 -0.91 4.11
C GLY A 60 11.16 -0.95 5.46
N VAL A 61 10.42 -1.26 6.54
CA VAL A 61 10.97 -1.39 7.90
C VAL A 61 12.00 -2.52 7.99
N LYS A 62 11.72 -3.67 7.37
CA LYS A 62 12.64 -4.82 7.32
C LYS A 62 13.95 -4.45 6.63
N ARG A 63 13.91 -3.68 5.55
CA ARG A 63 15.11 -3.16 4.88
C ARG A 63 15.87 -2.16 5.74
N HIS A 64 15.16 -1.25 6.42
CA HIS A 64 15.79 -0.27 7.30
C HIS A 64 16.53 -0.93 8.46
N LYS A 65 15.96 -1.97 9.08
CA LYS A 65 16.61 -2.75 10.16
C LYS A 65 17.82 -3.59 9.70
N LYS A 66 17.94 -3.88 8.41
CA LYS A 66 19.08 -4.61 7.83
C LYS A 66 20.25 -3.69 7.46
N LYS A 67 20.02 -2.37 7.51
CA LYS A 67 20.98 -1.34 7.12
C LYS A 67 21.60 -0.72 8.36
#